data_AF-A0A5F2HVL4-F1
#
_entry.id   AF-A0A5F2HVL4-F1
#
_cell.length_a   1.000
_cell.length_b   1.000
_cell.length_c   1.000
_cell.angle_alpha   90.00
_cell.angle_beta   90.00
_cell.angle_gamma   90.00
#
_symmetry.space_group_name_H-M   'P 1'
#
loop_
_entity.id
_entity.type
_entity.pdbx_description
1 polymer ?
#
loop_
_entity_poly.entity_id
_entity_poly.type
_entity_poly.pdbx_seq_one_letter_code
_entity_poly.pdbx_strand_id
1 'polypeptide(L)'
;REDRATVVRPYVERGMVLVPPYDDPAIIAGQGTIGLELVAQASALGAKLDAVVIPCGGGGLSSGISIAVKDVLPGTSVWAAEPEHFDDTTRSLAKGERVSNEPGHVSICDVLLVAEPGA
;
A
#
# COMPACT_ATOMS: atom_id res chain seq x y z
N ARG A 1 15.89 8.02 15.72
CA ARG A 1 15.06 6.82 15.43
C ARG A 1 15.99 5.81 14.78
N GLU A 2 16.18 4.62 15.35
CA GLU A 2 16.99 3.59 14.69
C GLU A 2 16.25 3.11 13.43
N ASP A 3 17.01 2.90 12.36
CA ASP A 3 16.49 2.37 11.11
C ASP A 3 16.10 0.90 11.27
N ARG A 4 14.94 0.50 10.73
CA ARG A 4 14.42 -0.87 10.85
C ARG A 4 15.42 -1.89 10.30
N ALA A 5 16.12 -1.58 9.20
CA ALA A 5 17.11 -2.49 8.64
C ALA A 5 18.28 -2.71 9.61
N THR A 6 18.69 -1.68 10.33
CA THR A 6 19.72 -1.77 11.37
C THR A 6 19.27 -2.65 12.55
N VAL A 7 18.03 -2.48 13.02
CA VAL A 7 17.49 -3.26 14.16
C VAL A 7 17.35 -4.75 13.84
N VAL A 8 16.93 -5.09 12.62
CA VAL A 8 16.64 -6.49 12.23
C VAL A 8 17.90 -7.27 11.82
N ARG A 9 19.01 -6.59 11.49
CA ARG A 9 20.23 -7.22 10.96
C ARG A 9 20.76 -8.39 11.81
N PRO A 10 20.91 -8.30 13.14
CA PRO A 10 21.43 -9.41 13.95
C PRO A 10 20.54 -10.66 13.93
N TYR A 11 19.24 -10.51 13.68
CA TYR A 11 18.30 -11.62 13.61
C TYR A 11 18.37 -12.34 12.25
N VAL A 12 18.50 -11.55 11.18
CA VAL A 12 18.71 -12.08 9.83
C VAL A 12 20.04 -12.84 9.76
N GLU A 13 21.11 -12.32 10.36
CA GLU A 13 22.41 -12.99 10.48
C GLU A 13 22.34 -14.33 11.24
N ARG A 14 21.34 -14.52 12.11
CA ARG A 14 21.06 -15.77 12.82
C ARG A 14 20.17 -16.75 12.02
N GLY A 15 19.86 -16.43 10.76
CA GLY A 15 19.05 -17.27 9.88
C GLY A 15 17.54 -17.04 9.96
N MET A 16 17.07 -15.95 10.59
CA MET A 16 15.65 -15.59 10.57
C MET A 16 15.28 -14.88 9.26
N VAL A 17 14.06 -15.10 8.78
CA VAL A 17 13.51 -14.42 7.60
C VAL A 17 12.86 -13.11 8.03
N LEU A 18 13.28 -11.99 7.45
CA LEU A 18 12.58 -10.73 7.59
C LEU A 18 11.34 -10.74 6.70
N VAL A 19 10.17 -10.63 7.31
CA VAL A 19 8.91 -10.39 6.59
C VAL A 19 8.65 -8.89 6.56
N PRO A 20 8.78 -8.22 5.40
CA PRO A 20 8.49 -6.81 5.29
C PRO A 20 6.97 -6.56 5.39
N PRO A 21 6.56 -5.34 5.73
CA PRO A 21 5.15 -5.02 5.95
C PRO A 21 4.38 -4.74 4.65
N TYR A 22 5.06 -4.45 3.54
CA TYR A 22 4.44 -4.10 2.25
C TYR A 22 5.34 -4.40 1.03
N ASP A 23 6.65 -4.20 1.15
CA ASP A 23 7.59 -4.22 0.02
C ASP A 23 8.07 -5.65 -0.33
N ASP A 24 7.12 -6.53 -0.63
CA ASP A 24 7.38 -7.91 -1.04
C ASP A 24 6.25 -8.43 -1.94
N PRO A 25 6.56 -9.09 -3.07
CA PRO A 25 5.54 -9.58 -4.00
C PRO A 25 4.51 -10.53 -3.38
N ALA A 26 4.91 -11.40 -2.44
CA ALA A 26 3.99 -12.30 -1.76
C ALA A 26 3.09 -11.55 -0.77
N ILE A 27 3.61 -10.52 -0.11
CA ILE A 27 2.80 -9.64 0.74
C ILE A 27 1.76 -8.88 -0.10
N ILE A 28 2.18 -8.29 -1.22
CA ILE A 28 1.30 -7.57 -2.15
C ILE A 28 0.23 -8.50 -2.72
N ALA A 29 0.62 -9.69 -3.20
CA ALA A 29 -0.31 -10.68 -3.71
C ALA A 29 -1.33 -11.11 -2.63
N GLY A 30 -0.86 -11.31 -1.39
CA GLY A 30 -1.71 -11.59 -0.26
C GLY A 30 -2.72 -10.48 0.03
N GLN A 31 -2.34 -9.20 -0.10
CA GLN A 31 -3.28 -8.09 0.07
C GLN A 31 -4.29 -8.01 -1.09
N GLY A 32 -3.88 -8.39 -2.30
CA GLY A 32 -4.72 -8.37 -3.49
C GLY A 32 -5.93 -9.30 -3.44
N THR A 33 -5.94 -10.30 -2.55
CA THR A 33 -7.12 -11.15 -2.35
C THR A 33 -8.35 -10.36 -1.90
N ILE A 34 -8.14 -9.25 -1.17
CA ILE A 34 -9.22 -8.32 -0.81
C ILE A 34 -9.87 -7.75 -2.08
N GLY A 35 -9.09 -7.42 -3.11
CA GLY A 35 -9.61 -6.94 -4.39
C GLY A 35 -10.42 -8.01 -5.13
N LEU A 36 -9.98 -9.27 -5.09
CA LEU A 36 -10.72 -10.40 -5.69
C LEU A 36 -12.07 -10.59 -5.00
N GLU A 37 -12.09 -10.58 -3.67
CA GLU A 37 -13.31 -10.71 -2.87
C GLU A 37 -14.25 -9.53 -3.11
N LEU A 38 -13.73 -8.29 -3.13
CA LEU A 38 -14.50 -7.08 -3.40
C LEU A 38 -15.26 -7.16 -4.73
N VAL A 39 -14.58 -7.56 -5.80
CA VAL A 39 -15.18 -7.67 -7.14
C VAL A 39 -16.22 -8.79 -7.19
N ALA A 40 -15.91 -9.96 -6.61
CA ALA A 40 -16.84 -11.07 -6.56
C ALA A 40 -18.12 -10.73 -5.79
N GLN A 41 -17.98 -10.06 -4.64
CA GLN A 41 -19.11 -9.62 -3.82
C GLN A 41 -19.94 -8.54 -4.52
N ALA A 42 -19.32 -7.55 -5.15
CA ALA A 42 -20.03 -6.53 -5.92
C ALA A 42 -20.83 -7.16 -7.07
N SER A 43 -20.23 -8.09 -7.81
CA SER A 43 -20.92 -8.81 -8.88
C SER A 43 -22.09 -9.66 -8.37
N ALA A 44 -21.93 -10.35 -7.23
CA ALA A 44 -23.00 -11.15 -6.63
C ALA A 44 -24.20 -10.28 -6.19
N LEU A 45 -23.94 -9.03 -5.81
CA LEU A 45 -24.96 -8.03 -5.48
C LEU A 45 -25.54 -7.31 -6.71
N GLY A 46 -25.05 -7.60 -7.92
CA GLY A 46 -25.40 -6.87 -9.14
C GLY A 46 -24.93 -5.41 -9.15
N ALA A 47 -23.97 -5.07 -8.28
CA ALA A 47 -23.43 -3.72 -8.16
C ALA A 47 -22.27 -3.50 -9.14
N LYS A 48 -22.26 -2.32 -9.77
CA LYS A 48 -21.15 -1.87 -10.61
C LYS A 48 -20.19 -1.02 -9.78
N LEU A 49 -18.89 -1.30 -9.89
CA LEU A 49 -17.84 -0.51 -9.25
C LEU A 49 -17.28 0.52 -10.24
N ASP A 50 -17.63 1.80 -10.08
CA ASP A 50 -17.04 2.88 -10.88
C ASP A 50 -15.68 3.35 -10.31
N ALA A 51 -15.53 3.28 -8.98
CA ALA A 51 -14.28 3.61 -8.30
C ALA A 51 -14.06 2.74 -7.04
N VAL A 52 -12.80 2.50 -6.71
CA VAL A 52 -12.33 1.87 -5.47
C VAL A 52 -11.32 2.81 -4.81
N VAL A 53 -11.53 3.13 -3.53
CA VAL A 53 -10.63 4.01 -2.75
C VAL A 53 -9.97 3.18 -1.65
N ILE A 54 -8.64 3.25 -1.56
CA ILE A 54 -7.84 2.38 -0.70
C ILE A 54 -6.89 3.23 0.13
N PRO A 55 -6.81 3.07 1.46
CA PRO A 55 -5.81 3.77 2.26
C PRO A 55 -4.39 3.37 1.81
N CYS A 56 -3.49 4.35 1.76
CA CYS A 56 -2.11 4.14 1.34
C CYS A 56 -1.14 4.59 2.44
N GLY A 57 -0.32 3.65 2.88
CA GLY A 57 0.93 3.92 3.57
C GLY A 57 2.06 3.52 2.62
N GLY A 58 2.81 2.46 2.94
CA GLY A 58 3.88 1.97 2.05
C GLY A 58 3.42 1.31 0.74
N GLY A 59 2.11 1.35 0.41
CA GLY A 59 1.60 0.93 -0.90
C GLY A 59 1.25 -0.55 -1.08
N GLY A 60 1.61 -1.45 -0.17
CA GLY A 60 1.38 -2.90 -0.36
C GLY A 60 -0.10 -3.30 -0.48
N LEU A 61 -0.97 -2.66 0.29
CA LEU A 61 -2.43 -2.87 0.21
C LEU A 61 -3.02 -2.27 -1.06
N SER A 62 -2.70 -1.01 -1.35
CA SER A 62 -3.23 -0.29 -2.51
C SER A 62 -2.78 -0.90 -3.83
N SER A 63 -1.51 -1.33 -3.93
CA SER A 63 -0.99 -2.01 -5.11
C SER A 63 -1.65 -3.37 -5.33
N GLY A 64 -1.74 -4.20 -4.28
CA GLY A 64 -2.35 -5.54 -4.37
C GLY A 64 -3.81 -5.48 -4.82
N ILE A 65 -4.62 -4.63 -4.17
CA ILE A 65 -6.04 -4.46 -4.54
C ILE A 65 -6.15 -3.85 -5.95
N SER A 66 -5.32 -2.86 -6.30
CA SER A 66 -5.32 -2.26 -7.63
C SER A 66 -5.10 -3.30 -8.73
N ILE A 67 -4.11 -4.17 -8.57
CA ILE A 67 -3.82 -5.26 -9.52
C ILE A 67 -5.05 -6.16 -9.70
N ALA A 68 -5.62 -6.65 -8.60
CA ALA A 68 -6.79 -7.54 -8.64
C ALA A 68 -8.02 -6.88 -9.27
N VAL A 69 -8.32 -5.63 -8.90
CA VAL A 69 -9.46 -4.90 -9.45
C VAL A 69 -9.26 -4.61 -10.93
N LYS A 70 -8.06 -4.20 -11.35
CA LYS A 70 -7.77 -3.87 -12.75
C LYS A 70 -7.73 -5.08 -13.67
N ASP A 71 -7.37 -6.25 -13.16
CA ASP A 71 -7.40 -7.50 -13.92
C ASP A 71 -8.83 -7.88 -14.34
N VAL A 72 -9.80 -7.73 -13.42
CA VAL A 72 -11.20 -8.11 -13.67
C VAL A 72 -12.02 -6.95 -14.25
N LEU A 73 -11.82 -5.73 -13.75
CA LEU A 73 -12.59 -4.53 -14.07
C LEU A 73 -11.65 -3.38 -14.49
N PRO A 74 -11.04 -3.43 -15.69
CA PRO A 74 -10.05 -2.44 -16.12
C PRO A 74 -10.59 -1.00 -16.16
N GLY A 75 -11.90 -0.84 -16.39
CA GLY A 75 -12.59 0.46 -16.41
C GLY A 75 -12.88 1.08 -15.04
N THR A 76 -12.74 0.34 -13.94
CA THR A 76 -12.96 0.86 -12.59
C THR A 76 -11.79 1.75 -12.17
N SER A 77 -12.05 2.97 -11.69
CA SER A 77 -10.99 3.84 -11.19
C SER A 77 -10.45 3.34 -9.85
N VAL A 78 -9.14 3.41 -9.63
CA VAL A 78 -8.54 3.01 -8.34
C VAL A 78 -7.79 4.21 -7.79
N TRP A 79 -8.12 4.60 -6.56
CA TRP A 79 -7.57 5.77 -5.89
C TRP A 79 -6.91 5.38 -4.57
N ALA A 80 -5.69 5.88 -4.36
CA ALA A 80 -5.04 5.86 -3.06
C ALA A 80 -5.56 7.04 -2.21
N ALA A 81 -5.80 6.79 -0.92
CA ALA A 81 -6.13 7.82 0.05
C ALA A 81 -5.02 7.93 1.09
N GLU A 82 -4.46 9.11 1.22
CA GLU A 82 -3.33 9.42 2.10
C GLU A 82 -3.74 10.49 3.13
N PRO A 83 -3.22 10.45 4.37
CA PRO A 83 -3.42 11.53 5.33
C PRO A 83 -2.74 12.83 4.86
N GLU A 84 -3.28 13.96 5.28
CA GLU A 84 -2.60 15.25 5.12
C GLU A 84 -1.18 15.19 5.72
N HIS A 85 -0.19 15.74 5.01
CA HIS A 85 1.25 15.67 5.30
C HIS A 85 1.93 14.29 5.16
N PHE A 86 1.19 13.27 4.75
CA PHE A 86 1.70 11.94 4.43
C PHE A 86 1.31 11.53 3.00
N ASP A 87 1.34 12.50 2.07
CA ASP A 87 0.93 12.38 0.67
C ASP A 87 2.12 12.00 -0.25
N ASP A 88 3.07 11.24 0.28
CA ASP A 88 4.29 10.85 -0.43
C ASP A 88 4.00 10.03 -1.68
N THR A 89 3.01 9.13 -1.67
CA THR A 89 2.67 8.34 -2.86
C THR A 89 2.11 9.25 -3.95
N THR A 90 1.20 10.16 -3.60
CA THR A 90 0.65 11.14 -4.55
C THR A 90 1.74 12.00 -5.17
N ARG A 91 2.64 12.56 -4.34
CA ARG A 91 3.77 13.38 -4.81
C ARG A 91 4.76 12.55 -5.64
N SER A 92 5.01 11.30 -5.26
CA SER A 92 5.92 10.40 -5.98
C SER A 92 5.38 10.04 -7.37
N LEU A 93 4.09 9.72 -7.47
CA LEU A 93 3.43 9.42 -8.75
C LEU A 93 3.44 10.63 -9.69
N ALA A 94 3.19 11.84 -9.15
CA ALA A 94 3.22 13.07 -9.96
C ALA A 94 4.63 13.39 -10.47
N LYS A 95 5.67 13.09 -9.68
CA LYS A 95 7.07 13.36 -10.01
C LYS A 95 7.73 12.26 -10.85
N GLY A 96 7.22 11.04 -10.80
CA GLY A 96 7.81 9.86 -11.45
C GLY A 96 9.01 9.28 -10.70
N GLU A 97 9.26 9.71 -9.45
CA GLU A 97 10.30 9.20 -8.56
C GLU A 97 9.80 9.23 -7.12
N ARG A 98 10.37 8.40 -6.23
CA ARG A 98 9.95 8.39 -4.83
C ARG A 98 10.36 9.67 -4.10
N VAL A 99 9.43 10.17 -3.30
CA VAL A 99 9.56 11.40 -2.51
C VAL A 99 9.23 11.06 -1.06
N SER A 100 9.98 11.62 -0.11
CA SER A 100 9.73 11.41 1.31
C SER A 100 8.80 12.47 1.91
N ASN A 101 8.12 12.10 3.00
CA ASN A 101 7.37 13.01 3.86
C ASN A 101 8.31 13.81 4.77
N GLU A 102 7.94 15.07 5.04
CA GLU A 102 8.63 15.89 6.02
C GLU A 102 8.36 15.35 7.44
N PRO A 103 9.37 15.28 8.32
CA PRO A 103 9.18 14.82 9.69
C PRO A 103 8.39 15.84 10.53
N GLY A 104 7.84 15.38 11.65
CA GLY A 104 7.23 16.24 12.67
C GLY A 104 5.71 16.39 12.58
N HIS A 105 5.09 15.82 11.55
CA HIS A 105 3.64 15.71 11.45
C HIS A 105 3.11 14.47 12.19
N VAL A 106 1.85 14.55 12.61
CA VAL A 106 1.10 13.44 13.24
C VAL A 106 -0.28 13.34 12.60
N SER A 107 -0.86 12.16 12.63
CA SER A 107 -2.24 11.93 12.19
C SER A 107 -2.87 10.82 13.02
N ILE A 108 -4.20 10.79 13.07
CA ILE A 108 -4.97 9.69 13.67
C ILE A 108 -4.83 8.40 12.85
N CYS A 109 -4.38 8.48 11.60
CA CYS A 109 -4.09 7.35 10.73
C CYS A 109 -2.69 6.78 11.03
N ASP A 110 -2.48 6.31 12.25
CA ASP A 110 -1.19 5.84 12.79
C ASP A 110 -0.47 4.81 11.92
N VAL A 111 -1.21 3.93 11.23
CA VAL A 111 -0.66 2.89 10.36
C VAL A 111 -0.23 3.42 8.97
N LEU A 112 -0.56 4.66 8.62
CA LEU A 112 -0.25 5.25 7.30
C LEU A 112 0.94 6.24 7.34
N LEU A 113 1.62 6.37 8.47
CA LEU A 113 2.67 7.38 8.69
C LEU A 113 4.06 6.92 8.21
N VAL A 114 4.12 6.34 7.01
CA VAL A 114 5.41 5.97 6.38
C VAL A 114 6.18 7.22 5.95
N ALA A 115 7.50 7.09 5.89
CA ALA A 115 8.37 8.20 5.49
C ALA A 115 8.48 8.33 3.97
N GLU A 116 8.33 7.24 3.23
CA GLU A 116 8.47 7.14 1.77
C GLU A 116 7.65 5.91 1.29
N PRO A 117 7.18 5.89 0.03
CA PRO A 117 6.44 4.75 -0.50
C PRO A 117 7.32 3.50 -0.62
N GLY A 118 6.70 2.33 -0.77
CA GLY A 118 7.40 1.09 -1.14
C GLY A 118 8.13 1.18 -2.48
N ALA A 119 9.02 0.21 -2.72
CA ALA A 119 10.00 0.28 -3.79
C ALA A 119 9.45 -0.06 -5.18
#